data_AF-A0A4Q3VMS5-F1
#
_entry.id   AF-A0A4Q3VMS5-F1
#
_cell.length_a   1.000
_cell.length_b   1.000
_cell.length_c   1.000
_cell.angle_alpha   90.00
_cell.angle_beta   90.00
_cell.angle_gamma   90.00
#
_symmetry.space_group_name_H-M   'P 1'
#
loop_
_entity.id
_entity.type
_entity.pdbx_description
1 polymer ?
#
loop_
_entity_poly.entity_id
_entity_poly.type
_entity_poly.pdbx_seq_one_letter_code
_entity_poly.pdbx_strand_id
1 'polypeptide(L)'
;MRFAYPSQKFQDWVTQQWVIFRGKKIDPDKYQWLFGPFGNLDAIGKDYIYQLAEKENLIISEDSDACGLITSMNSLNMPADQFCRLSEKVADFYEHTQNFNLNFSVQWNPFFRVFGLLISKLFSTRINQLNIPSSNL
;
A
#
# COMPACT_ATOMS: atom_id res chain seq x y z
N MET A 1 -4.08 -23.27 20.73
CA MET A 1 -3.13 -22.47 19.94
C MET A 1 -3.63 -22.39 18.52
N ARG A 2 -3.75 -21.19 17.94
CA ARG A 2 -4.15 -21.02 16.54
C ARG A 2 -2.90 -21.20 15.68
N PHE A 3 -2.86 -22.25 14.89
CA PHE A 3 -1.85 -22.39 13.84
C PHE A 3 -2.38 -21.71 12.58
N ALA A 4 -1.51 -21.01 11.86
CA ALA A 4 -1.74 -20.63 10.48
C ALA A 4 -2.17 -21.86 9.67
N TYR A 5 -3.13 -21.65 8.76
CA TYR A 5 -3.49 -22.67 7.78
C TYR A 5 -2.22 -23.10 7.05
N PRO A 6 -1.96 -24.39 6.83
CA PRO A 6 -0.80 -24.82 6.06
C PRO A 6 -0.97 -24.35 4.60
N SER A 7 -0.53 -23.13 4.32
CA SER A 7 -0.50 -22.55 2.98
C SER A 7 0.78 -22.98 2.26
N GLN A 8 0.73 -23.01 0.93
CA GLN A 8 1.54 -23.84 0.04
C GLN A 8 3.09 -23.61 0.00
N LYS A 9 3.71 -22.82 0.88
CA LYS A 9 5.18 -22.71 1.05
C LYS A 9 5.58 -22.41 2.51
N PHE A 10 6.68 -23.02 2.98
CA PHE A 10 7.15 -22.95 4.38
C PHE A 10 7.39 -21.53 4.91
N GLN A 11 7.93 -20.63 4.07
CA GLN A 11 8.27 -19.26 4.47
C GLN A 11 7.02 -18.46 4.87
N ASP A 12 5.93 -18.60 4.13
CA ASP A 12 4.65 -17.94 4.44
C ASP A 12 4.04 -18.47 5.71
N TRP A 13 4.12 -19.78 5.90
CA TRP A 13 3.65 -20.39 7.11
C TRP A 13 4.40 -19.83 8.32
N VAL A 14 5.74 -19.73 8.26
CA VAL A 14 6.56 -19.15 9.34
C VAL A 14 6.19 -17.69 9.62
N THR A 15 6.05 -16.85 8.59
CA THR A 15 5.70 -15.43 8.79
C THR A 15 4.28 -15.27 9.33
N GLN A 16 3.32 -16.06 8.87
CA GLN A 16 1.96 -16.07 9.40
C GLN A 16 1.92 -16.53 10.86
N GLN A 17 2.66 -17.57 11.23
CA GLN A 17 2.77 -18.01 12.62
C GLN A 17 3.34 -16.92 13.51
N TRP A 18 4.38 -16.21 13.04
CA TRP A 18 4.97 -15.09 13.77
C TRP A 18 3.94 -13.98 14.02
N VAL A 19 3.16 -13.60 13.00
CA VAL A 19 2.08 -12.61 13.12
C VAL A 19 0.97 -13.09 14.07
N ILE A 20 0.56 -14.37 13.99
CA ILE A 20 -0.46 -14.92 14.89
C ILE A 20 0.01 -14.91 16.35
N PHE A 21 1.29 -15.20 16.58
CA PHE A 21 1.85 -15.27 17.93
C PHE A 21 2.14 -13.89 18.53
N ARG A 22 2.62 -12.93 17.72
CA ARG A 22 3.00 -11.58 18.18
C ARG A 22 1.91 -10.54 18.02
N GLY A 23 0.96 -10.78 17.14
CA GLY A 23 -0.09 -9.84 16.77
C GLY A 23 -1.23 -9.79 17.77
N LYS A 24 -2.14 -8.85 17.54
CA LYS A 24 -3.40 -8.70 18.27
C LYS A 24 -4.56 -8.86 17.29
N LYS A 25 -5.52 -9.72 17.63
CA LYS A 25 -6.74 -9.82 16.82
C LYS A 25 -7.56 -8.55 16.98
N ILE A 26 -7.95 -7.95 15.86
CA ILE A 26 -8.87 -6.82 15.81
C ILE A 26 -10.29 -7.31 15.52
N ASP A 27 -11.26 -6.59 16.06
CA ASP A 27 -12.68 -6.78 15.76
C ASP A 27 -13.03 -5.92 14.54
N PRO A 28 -13.43 -6.52 13.40
CA PRO A 28 -13.75 -5.78 12.20
C PRO A 28 -14.87 -4.76 12.38
N ASP A 29 -15.88 -5.09 13.18
CA ASP A 29 -17.05 -4.25 13.37
C ASP A 29 -16.70 -3.00 14.17
N LYS A 30 -15.74 -3.12 15.09
CA LYS A 30 -15.26 -2.01 15.92
C LYS A 30 -14.26 -1.10 15.18
N TYR A 31 -13.53 -1.64 14.22
CA TYR A 31 -12.43 -0.94 13.55
C TYR A 31 -12.58 -0.96 12.02
N GLN A 32 -13.79 -0.69 11.51
CA GLN A 32 -14.08 -0.71 10.07
C GLN A 32 -13.12 0.16 9.24
N TRP A 33 -12.66 1.30 9.79
CA TRP A 33 -11.70 2.19 9.15
C TRP A 33 -10.31 1.58 8.90
N LEU A 34 -9.95 0.47 9.57
CA LEU A 34 -8.72 -0.27 9.30
C LEU A 34 -8.85 -1.23 8.11
N PHE A 35 -10.07 -1.50 7.66
CA PHE A 35 -10.32 -2.40 6.55
C PHE A 35 -10.35 -1.60 5.26
N GLY A 36 -9.46 -1.96 4.35
CA GLY A 36 -9.47 -1.49 2.97
C GLY A 36 -9.84 -2.64 2.02
N PRO A 37 -9.88 -2.37 0.72
CA PRO A 37 -10.07 -3.40 -0.28
C PRO A 37 -8.87 -4.37 -0.25
N PHE A 38 -9.17 -5.67 -0.41
CA PHE A 38 -8.18 -6.75 -0.42
C PHE A 38 -8.08 -7.34 -1.82
N GLY A 39 -6.84 -7.49 -2.30
CA GLY A 39 -6.56 -8.18 -3.55
C GLY A 39 -6.74 -9.69 -3.47
N ASN A 40 -7.01 -10.31 -4.61
CA ASN A 40 -7.00 -11.75 -4.75
C ASN A 40 -5.55 -12.27 -4.78
N LEU A 41 -5.37 -13.54 -4.41
CA LEU A 41 -4.04 -14.18 -4.31
C LEU A 41 -3.29 -14.21 -5.66
N ASP A 42 -4.01 -14.17 -6.77
CA ASP A 42 -3.46 -14.31 -8.12
C ASP A 42 -3.32 -12.96 -8.87
N ALA A 43 -3.81 -11.85 -8.27
CA ALA A 43 -3.79 -10.54 -8.91
C ALA A 43 -2.43 -9.84 -8.68
N ILE A 44 -1.78 -9.42 -9.76
CA ILE A 44 -0.49 -8.70 -9.70
C ILE A 44 -0.64 -7.35 -10.39
N GLY A 45 -0.18 -6.29 -9.74
CA GLY A 45 -0.12 -4.96 -10.34
C GLY A 45 -1.50 -4.38 -10.64
N LYS A 46 -1.72 -3.96 -11.90
CA LYS A 46 -2.94 -3.24 -12.32
C LYS A 46 -4.19 -4.12 -12.37
N ASP A 47 -4.05 -5.44 -12.47
CA ASP A 47 -5.18 -6.38 -12.52
C ASP A 47 -6.09 -6.27 -11.30
N TYR A 48 -5.49 -5.95 -10.14
CA TYR A 48 -6.22 -5.68 -8.91
C TYR A 48 -7.22 -4.53 -9.05
N ILE A 49 -6.89 -3.47 -9.81
CA ILE A 49 -7.75 -2.30 -9.99
C ILE A 49 -9.03 -2.69 -10.72
N TYR A 50 -8.91 -3.49 -11.78
CA TYR A 50 -10.06 -3.99 -12.54
C TYR A 50 -10.94 -4.93 -11.71
N GLN A 51 -10.33 -5.84 -10.96
CA GLN A 51 -11.07 -6.76 -10.07
C GLN A 51 -11.80 -6.01 -8.96
N LEU A 52 -11.17 -4.98 -8.40
CA LEU A 52 -11.81 -4.12 -7.40
C LEU A 52 -13.00 -3.38 -7.99
N ALA A 53 -12.85 -2.82 -9.19
CA ALA A 53 -13.93 -2.13 -9.87
C ALA A 53 -15.12 -3.04 -10.17
N GLU A 54 -14.87 -4.26 -10.65
CA GLU A 54 -15.94 -5.25 -10.87
C GLU A 54 -16.64 -5.63 -9.55
N LYS A 55 -15.85 -5.94 -8.50
CA LYS A 55 -16.38 -6.39 -7.20
C LYS A 55 -17.24 -5.34 -6.51
N GLU A 56 -16.86 -4.07 -6.62
CA GLU A 56 -17.53 -2.95 -5.95
C GLU A 56 -18.44 -2.14 -6.89
N ASN A 57 -18.62 -2.59 -8.14
CA ASN A 57 -19.39 -1.89 -9.19
C ASN A 57 -18.90 -0.45 -9.42
N LEU A 58 -17.58 -0.25 -9.50
CA LEU A 58 -16.94 1.03 -9.77
C LEU A 58 -16.67 1.22 -11.28
N ILE A 59 -16.40 2.47 -11.66
CA ILE A 59 -16.08 2.86 -13.04
C ILE A 59 -14.60 3.25 -13.08
N ILE A 60 -13.89 2.76 -14.10
CA ILE A 60 -12.51 3.17 -14.39
C ILE A 60 -12.57 4.26 -15.46
N SER A 61 -12.01 5.42 -15.13
CA SER A 61 -11.90 6.57 -16.05
C SER A 61 -10.43 6.79 -16.37
N GLU A 62 -10.09 6.82 -17.66
CA GLU A 62 -8.73 7.13 -18.13
C GLU A 62 -8.56 8.61 -18.52
N ASP A 63 -9.67 9.33 -18.72
CA ASP A 63 -9.73 10.65 -19.37
C ASP A 63 -10.01 11.82 -18.40
N SER A 64 -9.45 11.82 -17.18
CA SER A 64 -9.56 12.99 -16.29
C SER A 64 -8.30 13.84 -16.31
N ASP A 65 -8.47 15.13 -16.64
CA ASP A 65 -7.41 16.15 -16.68
C ASP A 65 -6.68 16.34 -15.33
N ALA A 66 -7.24 15.83 -14.23
CA ALA A 66 -6.69 15.92 -12.87
C ALA A 66 -6.95 14.63 -12.08
N CYS A 67 -6.03 13.66 -12.14
CA CYS A 67 -6.04 12.49 -11.27
C CYS A 67 -5.24 12.77 -9.98
N GLY A 68 -5.93 13.20 -8.94
CA GLY A 68 -5.41 13.31 -7.58
C GLY A 68 -5.78 12.10 -6.71
N LEU A 69 -5.16 12.02 -5.53
CA LEU A 69 -5.62 11.12 -4.46
C LEU A 69 -7.03 11.50 -3.96
N ILE A 70 -7.38 12.78 -4.08
CA ILE A 70 -8.73 13.30 -3.82
C ILE A 70 -9.14 14.22 -4.97
N THR A 71 -10.44 14.34 -5.21
CA THR A 71 -10.96 15.23 -6.26
C THR A 71 -10.86 16.71 -5.87
N SER A 72 -11.06 17.03 -4.59
CA SER A 72 -10.85 18.38 -4.06
C SER A 72 -10.65 18.36 -2.55
N MET A 73 -9.77 19.22 -2.03
CA MET A 73 -9.59 19.47 -0.59
C MET A 73 -10.89 19.94 0.10
N ASN A 74 -11.81 20.55 -0.65
CA ASN A 74 -13.13 20.94 -0.14
C ASN A 74 -13.97 19.72 0.31
N SER A 75 -13.73 18.54 -0.26
CA SER A 75 -14.44 17.30 0.10
C SER A 75 -14.17 16.84 1.54
N LEU A 76 -13.07 17.31 2.14
CA LEU A 76 -12.68 16.97 3.51
C LEU A 76 -13.49 17.75 4.57
N ASN A 77 -14.39 18.66 4.17
CA ASN A 77 -15.27 19.43 5.05
C ASN A 77 -14.55 20.06 6.25
N MET A 78 -13.37 20.63 6.01
CA MET A 78 -12.58 21.28 7.05
C MET A 78 -13.20 22.61 7.48
N PRO A 79 -13.10 22.99 8.76
CA PRO A 79 -13.42 24.34 9.22
C PRO A 79 -12.62 25.41 8.47
N ALA A 80 -13.25 26.57 8.20
CA ALA A 80 -12.65 27.63 7.39
C ALA A 80 -11.32 28.14 7.95
N ASP A 81 -11.17 28.21 9.27
CA ASP A 81 -9.94 28.60 9.95
C ASP A 81 -8.79 27.61 9.70
N GLN A 82 -9.08 26.32 9.55
CA GLN A 82 -8.09 25.29 9.23
C GLN A 82 -7.77 25.29 7.74
N PHE A 83 -8.79 25.50 6.90
CA PHE A 83 -8.61 25.59 5.46
C PHE A 83 -7.69 26.76 5.07
N CYS A 84 -7.84 27.92 5.70
CA CYS A 84 -6.95 29.07 5.49
C CYS A 84 -5.49 28.82 5.93
N ARG A 85 -5.25 27.79 6.76
CA ARG A 85 -3.90 27.39 7.19
C ARG A 85 -3.31 26.28 6.34
N LEU A 86 -4.09 25.72 5.41
CA LEU A 86 -3.62 24.69 4.50
C LEU A 86 -2.64 25.31 3.50
N SER A 87 -1.49 24.65 3.34
CA SER A 87 -0.53 25.04 2.31
C SER A 87 -1.11 24.74 0.92
N GLU A 88 -1.09 25.73 0.04
CA GLU A 88 -1.51 25.58 -1.36
C GLU A 88 -0.74 24.44 -2.06
N LYS A 89 0.55 24.25 -1.74
CA LYS A 89 1.35 23.16 -2.31
C LYS A 89 0.88 21.78 -1.85
N VAL A 90 0.36 21.68 -0.63
CA VAL A 90 -0.18 20.42 -0.11
C VAL A 90 -1.52 20.15 -0.79
N ALA A 91 -2.38 21.16 -0.92
CA ALA A 91 -3.64 21.03 -1.65
C ALA A 91 -3.39 20.58 -3.09
N ASP A 92 -2.50 21.26 -3.81
CA ASP A 92 -2.12 20.94 -5.18
C ASP A 92 -1.58 19.51 -5.33
N PHE A 93 -0.73 19.05 -4.39
CA PHE A 93 -0.25 17.67 -4.39
C PHE A 93 -1.38 16.65 -4.30
N TYR A 94 -2.35 16.85 -3.41
CA TYR A 94 -3.43 15.89 -3.19
C TYR A 94 -4.48 15.91 -4.32
N GLU A 95 -4.74 17.07 -4.91
CA GLU A 95 -5.68 17.23 -6.04
C GLU A 95 -5.08 16.84 -7.39
N HIS A 96 -3.76 16.96 -7.55
CA HIS A 96 -3.05 16.71 -8.82
C HIS A 96 -1.88 15.73 -8.67
N THR A 97 -2.01 14.71 -7.82
CA THR A 97 -0.91 13.78 -7.48
C THR A 97 -0.24 13.14 -8.69
N GLN A 98 -0.98 12.88 -9.77
CA GLN A 98 -0.41 12.37 -11.04
C GLN A 98 0.69 13.27 -11.64
N ASN A 99 0.66 14.58 -11.38
CA ASN A 99 1.67 15.52 -11.88
C ASN A 99 2.99 15.45 -11.09
N PHE A 100 3.02 14.72 -9.98
CA PHE A 100 4.17 14.58 -9.12
C PHE A 100 4.86 13.25 -9.37
N ASN A 101 6.17 13.29 -9.59
CA ASN A 101 7.00 12.09 -9.63
C ASN A 101 7.65 11.88 -8.26
N LEU A 102 7.38 10.73 -7.64
CA LEU A 102 8.05 10.33 -6.41
C LEU A 102 9.42 9.72 -6.78
N ASN A 103 10.50 10.38 -6.39
CA ASN A 103 11.84 9.81 -6.44
C ASN A 103 12.28 9.46 -5.02
N PHE A 104 12.76 8.22 -4.85
CA PHE A 104 13.27 7.73 -3.57
C PHE A 104 14.62 7.07 -3.79
N SER A 105 15.62 7.53 -3.04
CA SER A 105 16.95 6.93 -2.98
C SER A 105 17.19 6.32 -1.60
N VAL A 106 17.89 5.19 -1.59
CA VAL A 106 18.28 4.51 -0.35
C VAL A 106 19.79 4.46 -0.28
N GLN A 107 20.33 4.91 0.85
CA GLN A 107 21.72 4.70 1.18
C GLN A 107 21.84 3.56 2.20
N TRP A 108 22.33 2.41 1.75
CA TRP A 108 22.55 1.24 2.59
C TRP A 108 23.82 1.38 3.41
N ASN A 109 23.68 1.05 4.69
CA ASN A 109 24.81 0.56 5.45
C ASN A 109 25.23 -0.83 4.90
N PRO A 110 26.53 -1.06 4.57
CA PRO A 110 27.01 -2.32 4.01
C PRO A 110 26.61 -3.57 4.80
N PHE A 111 26.57 -3.48 6.14
CA PHE A 111 26.18 -4.61 6.99
C PHE A 111 24.70 -4.96 6.81
N PHE A 112 23.82 -3.95 6.72
CA PHE A 112 22.38 -4.17 6.62
C PHE A 112 21.92 -4.52 5.20
N ARG A 113 22.75 -4.26 4.18
CA ARG A 113 22.48 -4.63 2.78
C ARG A 113 22.22 -6.13 2.60
N VAL A 114 22.90 -6.97 3.39
CA VAL A 114 22.73 -8.43 3.34
C VAL A 114 21.29 -8.84 3.67
N PHE A 115 20.66 -8.20 4.66
CA PHE A 115 19.28 -8.48 5.02
C PHE A 115 18.30 -8.02 3.93
N GLY A 116 18.58 -6.88 3.28
CA GLY A 116 17.81 -6.43 2.12
C GLY A 116 17.83 -7.47 0.99
N LEU A 117 19.01 -8.01 0.66
CA LEU A 117 19.15 -9.06 -0.36
C LEU A 117 18.41 -10.36 0.03
N LEU A 118 18.46 -10.75 1.31
CA LEU A 118 17.72 -11.92 1.80
C LEU A 118 16.22 -11.73 1.66
N ILE A 119 15.68 -10.57 2.06
CA ILE A 119 14.26 -10.25 1.90
C ILE A 119 13.87 -10.28 0.42
N SER A 120 14.67 -9.67 -0.45
CA SER A 120 14.38 -9.66 -1.89
C SER A 120 14.31 -11.07 -2.49
N LYS A 121 15.22 -11.95 -2.08
CA LYS A 121 15.25 -13.35 -2.56
C LYS A 121 14.10 -14.19 -2.01
N LEU A 122 13.70 -13.98 -0.75
CA LEU A 122 12.66 -14.76 -0.09
C LEU A 122 11.24 -14.30 -0.51
N PHE A 123 11.04 -12.99 -0.66
CA PHE A 123 9.71 -12.41 -0.80
C PHE A 123 9.49 -11.67 -2.13
N SER A 124 10.42 -10.83 -2.58
CA SER A 124 10.15 -9.91 -3.70
C SER A 124 9.94 -10.62 -5.03
N THR A 125 10.75 -11.63 -5.34
CA THR A 125 10.56 -12.44 -6.56
C THR A 125 9.25 -13.24 -6.54
N ARG A 126 8.71 -13.55 -5.36
CA ARG A 126 7.46 -14.31 -5.23
C ARG A 126 6.24 -13.40 -5.32
N ILE A 127 6.26 -12.30 -4.57
CA ILE A 127 5.11 -11.39 -4.44
C ILE A 127 5.06 -10.44 -5.65
N ASN A 128 6.14 -10.36 -6.45
CA ASN A 128 6.31 -9.39 -7.55
C ASN A 128 6.09 -7.93 -7.08
N GLN A 129 6.25 -7.71 -5.79
CA GLN A 129 6.14 -6.45 -5.08
C GLN A 129 7.31 -6.40 -4.08
N LEU A 130 7.55 -5.25 -3.44
CA LEU A 130 8.65 -5.06 -2.49
C LEU A 130 10.04 -5.12 -3.16
N ASN A 131 10.19 -4.53 -4.35
CA ASN A 131 11.51 -4.38 -4.96
C ASN A 131 12.34 -3.35 -4.18
N ILE A 132 13.09 -3.85 -3.19
CA ILE A 132 13.99 -3.02 -2.39
C ILE A 132 15.21 -2.69 -3.26
N PRO A 133 15.55 -1.40 -3.47
CA PRO A 133 16.75 -1.01 -4.20
C PRO A 133 17.97 -1.58 -3.47
N SER A 134 18.73 -2.48 -4.10
CA SER A 134 19.90 -3.11 -3.48
C SER A 134 21.22 -2.41 -3.81
N SER A 135 21.18 -1.39 -4.66
CA SER A 135 22.29 -0.49 -5.00
C SER A 135 22.08 0.86 -4.34
N ASN A 136 23.16 1.42 -3.80
CA ASN A 136 23.16 2.84 -3.44
C ASN A 136 23.16 3.65 -4.73
N LEU A 137 22.29 4.66 -4.79
CA LEU A 137 22.37 5.75 -5.77
C LEU A 137 23.04 6.94 -5.09
#